data_AF-A0A0Q0VTK1-F1
#
_entry.id   AF-A0A0Q0VTK1-F1
#
_cell.length_a   1.000
_cell.length_b   1.000
_cell.length_c   1.000
_cell.angle_alpha   90.00
_cell.angle_beta   90.00
_cell.angle_gamma   90.00
#
_symmetry.space_group_name_H-M   'P 1'
#
loop_
_entity.id
_entity.type
_entity.pdbx_description
1 polymer ?
#
loop_
_entity_poly.entity_id
_entity_poly.type
_entity_poly.pdbx_seq_one_letter_code
_entity_poly.pdbx_strand_id
1 'polypeptide(L)'
;MDKNFKSTHPQTFHRFTPDVIEIFSIKFLDKHNAAYFNTNTASFSLNLGIYFNFEEKSEFHPQEYHAHIRGCLTRNFYQKHPMDLNGFSLFHPERFRRDLWWVDGDGSNLKSVTVNAVKRINTKADPWFNRHSKVDYVLKYLKTKPEQEPHKGGPFGFGSINSPARLNLIQQLENKCR
;
A
#
# COMPACT_ATOMS: atom_id res chain seq x y z
N MET A 1 6.74 -3.47 -14.67
CA MET A 1 6.35 -4.51 -13.70
C MET A 1 6.94 -5.82 -14.18
N ASP A 2 7.76 -6.45 -13.36
CA ASP A 2 8.44 -7.69 -13.71
C ASP A 2 7.43 -8.83 -14.00
N LYS A 3 7.77 -9.77 -14.89
CA LYS A 3 6.84 -10.75 -15.50
C LYS A 3 6.25 -11.81 -14.54
N ASN A 4 6.43 -11.66 -13.24
CA ASN A 4 6.26 -12.73 -12.25
C ASN A 4 5.09 -12.54 -11.27
N PHE A 5 4.32 -11.46 -11.40
CA PHE A 5 3.08 -11.29 -10.63
C PHE A 5 1.95 -12.13 -11.23
N LYS A 6 1.34 -12.98 -10.41
CA LYS A 6 0.15 -13.77 -10.75
C LYS A 6 -1.09 -13.15 -10.11
N SER A 7 -2.16 -12.97 -10.87
CA SER A 7 -3.45 -12.59 -10.29
C SER A 7 -4.12 -13.83 -9.69
N THR A 8 -4.53 -13.73 -8.43
CA THR A 8 -5.24 -14.80 -7.70
C THR A 8 -6.63 -14.37 -7.28
N HIS A 9 -6.88 -13.06 -7.23
CA HIS A 9 -8.17 -12.44 -6.97
C HIS A 9 -8.29 -11.19 -7.86
N PRO A 10 -9.51 -10.78 -8.27
CA PRO A 10 -9.70 -9.47 -8.88
C PRO A 10 -8.94 -8.38 -8.13
N GLN A 11 -8.09 -7.65 -8.84
CA GLN A 11 -7.34 -6.50 -8.35
C GLN A 11 -6.22 -6.80 -7.34
N THR A 12 -5.97 -8.07 -6.98
CA THR A 12 -4.81 -8.48 -6.17
C THR A 12 -3.89 -9.38 -6.97
N PHE A 13 -2.60 -9.11 -6.87
CA PHE A 13 -1.53 -9.77 -7.58
C PHE A 13 -0.45 -10.19 -6.60
N HIS A 14 0.12 -11.36 -6.82
CA HIS A 14 1.14 -11.95 -5.94
C HIS A 14 2.40 -12.29 -6.71
N ARG A 15 3.55 -12.00 -6.10
CA ARG A 15 4.84 -12.56 -6.51
C ARG A 15 5.39 -13.38 -5.36
N PHE A 16 5.55 -14.68 -5.61
CA PHE A 16 6.01 -15.64 -4.62
C PHE A 16 7.53 -15.79 -4.69
N THR A 17 8.17 -15.69 -3.54
CA THR A 17 9.58 -16.04 -3.33
C THR A 17 9.65 -17.05 -2.18
N PRO A 18 10.78 -17.75 -1.98
CA PRO A 18 10.92 -18.67 -0.85
C PRO A 18 10.62 -18.01 0.50
N ASP A 19 11.08 -16.77 0.69
CA ASP A 19 11.02 -16.10 1.99
C ASP A 19 9.76 -15.26 2.22
N VAL A 20 9.24 -14.69 1.15
CA VAL A 20 8.12 -13.75 1.21
C VAL A 20 7.13 -13.94 0.07
N ILE A 21 5.88 -13.56 0.34
CA ILE A 21 4.88 -13.30 -0.66
C ILE A 21 4.73 -11.78 -0.77
N GLU A 22 5.05 -11.26 -1.95
CA GLU A 22 4.81 -9.86 -2.27
C GLU A 22 3.41 -9.70 -2.84
N ILE A 23 2.70 -8.69 -2.35
CA ILE A 23 1.29 -8.46 -2.66
C ILE A 23 1.18 -7.06 -3.27
N PHE A 24 0.56 -6.97 -4.44
CA PHE A 24 0.16 -5.72 -5.06
C PHE A 24 -1.37 -5.71 -5.18
N SER A 25 -2.03 -4.67 -4.68
CA SER A 25 -3.50 -4.59 -4.69
C SER A 25 -3.98 -3.22 -5.15
N ILE A 26 -4.88 -3.20 -6.12
CA ILE A 26 -5.61 -2.00 -6.52
C ILE A 26 -6.92 -2.00 -5.75
N LYS A 27 -7.21 -0.95 -4.97
CA LYS A 27 -8.48 -0.84 -4.25
C LYS A 27 -9.24 0.36 -4.74
N PHE A 28 -10.37 0.11 -5.40
CA PHE A 28 -11.32 1.14 -5.78
C PHE A 28 -12.14 1.62 -4.58
N LEU A 29 -12.61 2.85 -4.63
CA LEU A 29 -13.54 3.36 -3.64
C LEU A 29 -14.91 2.69 -3.84
N ASP A 30 -15.50 2.22 -2.74
CA ASP A 30 -16.91 1.86 -2.74
C ASP A 30 -17.80 3.10 -2.90
N LYS A 31 -19.10 2.88 -3.08
CA LYS A 31 -20.08 3.94 -3.29
C LYS A 31 -20.13 4.95 -2.14
N HIS A 32 -19.96 4.51 -0.89
CA HIS A 32 -20.01 5.38 0.28
C HIS A 32 -18.79 6.29 0.33
N ASN A 33 -17.60 5.72 0.12
CA ASN A 33 -16.35 6.47 0.06
C ASN A 33 -16.33 7.43 -1.14
N ALA A 34 -16.75 6.98 -2.32
CA ALA A 34 -16.82 7.82 -3.50
C ALA A 34 -17.75 9.03 -3.29
N ALA A 35 -18.93 8.80 -2.69
CA ALA A 35 -19.88 9.86 -2.34
C ALA A 35 -19.30 10.82 -1.29
N TYR A 36 -18.66 10.31 -0.23
CA TYR A 36 -18.02 11.12 0.80
C TYR A 36 -16.99 12.10 0.20
N PHE A 37 -16.17 11.62 -0.74
CA PHE A 37 -15.15 12.44 -1.40
C PHE A 37 -15.69 13.28 -2.57
N ASN A 38 -16.97 13.16 -2.94
CA ASN A 38 -17.53 13.75 -4.16
C ASN A 38 -16.76 13.34 -5.42
N THR A 39 -16.51 12.03 -5.56
CA THR A 39 -15.73 11.42 -6.64
C THR A 39 -16.47 10.28 -7.32
N ASN A 40 -15.89 9.77 -8.40
CA ASN A 40 -16.32 8.54 -9.04
C ASN A 40 -15.77 7.30 -8.30
N THR A 41 -16.51 6.19 -8.29
CA THR A 41 -16.06 4.88 -7.76
C THR A 41 -14.86 4.30 -8.52
N ALA A 42 -14.55 4.83 -9.70
CA ALA A 42 -13.31 4.58 -10.41
C ALA A 42 -12.07 5.16 -9.72
N SER A 43 -12.21 5.98 -8.66
CA SER A 43 -11.09 6.42 -7.83
C SER A 43 -10.45 5.26 -7.08
N PHE A 44 -9.13 5.26 -6.91
CA PHE A 44 -8.41 4.10 -6.38
C PHE A 44 -7.15 4.43 -5.58
N SER A 45 -6.71 3.44 -4.79
CA SER A 45 -5.38 3.36 -4.17
C SER A 45 -4.57 2.20 -4.74
N LEU A 46 -3.25 2.30 -4.64
CA LEU A 46 -2.31 1.26 -5.07
C LEU A 46 -1.51 0.77 -3.86
N ASN A 47 -1.89 -0.37 -3.33
CA ASN A 47 -1.38 -0.90 -2.08
C ASN A 47 -0.34 -1.99 -2.31
N LEU A 48 0.64 -2.05 -1.42
CA LEU A 48 1.75 -2.99 -1.42
C LEU A 48 1.73 -3.76 -0.10
N GLY A 49 2.15 -5.03 -0.14
CA GLY A 49 2.29 -5.85 1.06
C GLY A 49 3.47 -6.81 0.95
N ILE A 50 4.15 -7.03 2.07
CA ILE A 50 5.10 -8.12 2.29
C ILE A 50 4.49 -9.03 3.36
N TYR A 51 4.21 -10.26 2.96
CA TYR A 51 3.90 -11.35 3.88
C TYR A 51 5.14 -12.23 3.99
N PHE A 52 5.60 -12.49 5.22
CA PHE A 52 6.77 -13.33 5.47
C PHE A 52 6.31 -14.77 5.69
N ASN A 53 6.93 -15.70 4.96
CA ASN A 53 6.64 -17.13 5.12
C ASN A 53 7.41 -17.63 6.34
N PHE A 54 6.76 -17.66 7.51
CA PHE A 54 7.35 -18.22 8.74
C PHE A 54 7.12 -19.74 8.86
N GLU A 55 6.14 -20.27 8.13
CA GLU A 55 5.81 -21.69 8.13
C GLU A 55 6.03 -22.26 6.73
N GLU A 56 6.48 -23.53 6.66
CA GLU A 56 6.57 -24.25 5.40
C GLU A 56 5.15 -24.63 4.93
N LYS A 57 4.78 -24.18 3.73
CA LYS A 57 3.68 -24.72 2.92
C LYS A 57 2.29 -24.58 3.54
N SER A 58 1.66 -23.44 3.31
CA SER A 58 0.23 -23.42 3.04
C SER A 58 -0.01 -22.83 1.65
N GLU A 59 -1.03 -23.31 0.94
CA GLU A 59 -1.57 -22.69 -0.28
C GLU A 59 -2.30 -21.37 0.06
N PHE A 60 -1.71 -20.57 0.94
CA PHE A 60 -2.29 -19.34 1.41
C PHE A 60 -1.94 -18.20 0.46
N HIS A 61 -2.98 -17.52 -0.02
CA HIS A 61 -2.89 -16.34 -0.85
C HIS A 61 -3.25 -15.10 -0.03
N PRO A 62 -2.31 -14.52 0.74
CA PRO A 62 -2.59 -13.41 1.63
C PRO A 62 -3.11 -12.20 0.86
N GLN A 63 -4.18 -11.59 1.34
CA GLN A 63 -4.57 -10.26 0.89
C GLN A 63 -3.66 -9.21 1.52
N GLU A 64 -3.64 -8.00 0.97
CA GLU A 64 -2.74 -6.93 1.44
C GLU A 64 -2.95 -6.59 2.93
N TYR A 65 -4.16 -6.73 3.45
CA TYR A 65 -4.44 -6.50 4.87
C TYR A 65 -3.94 -7.62 5.80
N HIS A 66 -3.56 -8.79 5.24
CA HIS A 66 -2.85 -9.85 5.98
C HIS A 66 -1.32 -9.64 5.99
N ALA A 67 -0.79 -8.69 5.21
CA ALA A 67 0.64 -8.48 5.12
C ALA A 67 1.23 -7.97 6.44
N HIS A 68 2.41 -8.48 6.81
CA HIS A 68 3.14 -8.02 7.99
C HIS A 68 3.69 -6.60 7.80
N ILE A 69 4.12 -6.27 6.59
CA ILE A 69 4.53 -4.92 6.20
C ILE A 69 3.67 -4.48 5.04
N ARG A 70 2.96 -3.38 5.21
CA ARG A 70 2.08 -2.76 4.22
C ARG A 70 2.71 -1.47 3.71
N GLY A 71 2.31 -1.07 2.51
CA GLY A 71 2.74 0.17 1.88
C GLY A 71 1.69 0.67 0.91
N CYS A 72 1.84 1.92 0.47
CA CYS A 72 1.01 2.49 -0.56
C CYS A 72 1.86 3.32 -1.52
N LEU A 73 1.61 3.19 -2.81
CA LEU A 73 2.21 4.09 -3.78
C LEU A 73 1.51 5.44 -3.69
N THR A 74 2.31 6.50 -3.67
CA THR A 74 1.80 7.87 -3.71
C THR A 74 1.92 8.45 -5.11
N ARG A 75 0.92 9.21 -5.53
CA ARG A 75 1.01 10.07 -6.72
C ARG A 75 2.08 11.13 -6.53
N ASN A 76 2.71 11.53 -7.63
CA ASN A 76 3.78 12.55 -7.62
C ASN A 76 3.32 13.92 -8.13
N PHE A 77 2.01 14.14 -8.22
CA PHE A 77 1.41 15.39 -8.67
C PHE A 77 0.29 15.79 -7.71
N TYR A 78 -0.08 17.06 -7.75
CA TYR A 78 -1.20 17.58 -6.98
C TYR A 78 -2.49 17.40 -7.79
N GLN A 79 -3.52 16.81 -7.20
CA GLN A 79 -4.88 16.92 -7.71
C GLN A 79 -5.64 17.86 -6.81
N LYS A 80 -6.48 18.72 -7.41
CA LYS A 80 -7.49 19.45 -6.66
C LYS A 80 -8.30 18.43 -5.85
N HIS A 81 -8.51 18.70 -4.57
CA HIS A 81 -9.34 17.83 -3.75
C HIS A 81 -10.78 17.86 -4.28
N PRO A 82 -11.44 16.71 -4.47
CA PRO A 82 -12.74 16.61 -5.14
C PRO A 82 -13.90 17.14 -4.28
N MET A 83 -13.77 17.11 -2.96
CA MET A 83 -14.68 17.84 -2.08
C MET A 83 -14.48 19.34 -2.27
N ASP A 84 -15.56 20.05 -2.59
CA ASP A 84 -15.62 21.50 -2.44
C ASP A 84 -15.59 21.79 -0.92
N LEU A 85 -14.42 22.17 -0.42
CA LEU A 85 -14.15 22.35 1.02
C LEU A 85 -14.83 23.63 1.56
N ASN A 86 -15.99 24.02 1.04
CA ASN A 86 -16.80 25.13 1.56
C ASN A 86 -17.29 24.75 2.97
N GLY A 87 -16.52 25.16 3.97
CA GLY A 87 -16.74 24.83 5.39
C GLY A 87 -15.74 23.84 5.99
N PHE A 88 -14.87 23.22 5.17
CA PHE A 88 -13.76 22.43 5.69
C PHE A 88 -12.51 23.29 5.79
N SER A 89 -11.94 23.32 7.00
CA SER A 89 -10.70 24.03 7.32
C SER A 89 -9.62 23.83 6.26
N LEU A 90 -8.83 24.88 5.97
CA LEU A 90 -7.61 24.79 5.14
C LEU A 90 -6.67 23.65 5.60
N PHE A 91 -6.80 23.24 6.86
CA PHE A 91 -6.05 22.19 7.54
C PHE A 91 -6.71 20.80 7.50
N HIS A 92 -7.76 20.57 6.69
CA HIS A 92 -8.41 19.26 6.65
C HIS A 92 -7.41 18.17 6.20
N PRO A 93 -7.23 17.08 6.98
CA PRO A 93 -6.21 16.06 6.70
C PRO A 93 -6.32 15.44 5.30
N GLU A 94 -7.54 15.26 4.81
CA GLU A 94 -7.80 14.64 3.51
C GLU A 94 -7.25 15.45 2.32
N ARG A 95 -7.08 16.78 2.50
CA ARG A 95 -6.53 17.67 1.46
C ARG A 95 -5.12 17.25 1.01
N PHE A 96 -4.36 16.62 1.90
CA PHE A 96 -2.97 16.25 1.66
C PHE A 96 -2.78 14.79 1.25
N ARG A 97 -3.88 14.04 1.06
CA ARG A 97 -3.84 12.65 0.58
C ARG A 97 -3.15 12.57 -0.77
N ARG A 98 -2.16 11.68 -0.85
CA ARG A 98 -1.41 11.36 -2.09
C ARG A 98 -1.44 9.87 -2.41
N ASP A 99 -1.97 9.07 -1.51
CA ASP A 99 -2.21 7.63 -1.62
C ASP A 99 -3.44 7.29 -2.48
N LEU A 100 -4.26 8.29 -2.84
CA LEU A 100 -5.43 8.15 -3.69
C LEU A 100 -5.29 8.90 -5.02
N TRP A 101 -5.72 8.23 -6.08
CA TRP A 101 -5.97 8.80 -7.40
C TRP A 101 -7.46 9.10 -7.51
N TRP A 102 -7.79 10.39 -7.47
CA TRP A 102 -9.17 10.85 -7.56
C TRP A 102 -9.61 10.87 -9.01
N VAL A 103 -10.73 10.21 -9.30
CA VAL A 103 -11.43 10.34 -10.57
C VAL A 103 -12.60 11.29 -10.39
N ASP A 104 -12.65 12.33 -11.21
CA ASP A 104 -13.71 13.34 -11.15
C ASP A 104 -15.06 12.68 -11.44
N GLY A 105 -16.17 13.25 -10.95
CA GLY A 105 -17.50 12.66 -11.09
C GLY A 105 -17.88 12.36 -12.56
N ASP A 106 -17.44 13.21 -13.48
CA ASP A 106 -17.62 13.08 -14.93
C ASP A 106 -16.59 12.17 -15.61
N GLY A 107 -15.59 11.67 -14.88
CA GLY A 107 -14.50 10.83 -15.39
C GLY A 107 -13.49 11.55 -16.30
N SER A 108 -13.57 12.88 -16.44
CA SER A 108 -12.76 13.66 -17.39
C SER A 108 -11.26 13.50 -17.20
N ASN A 109 -10.82 13.27 -15.96
CA ASN A 109 -9.41 13.11 -15.61
C ASN A 109 -8.91 11.65 -15.63
N LEU A 110 -9.78 10.65 -15.87
CA LEU A 110 -9.48 9.21 -15.72
C LEU A 110 -8.19 8.79 -16.45
N LYS A 111 -8.04 9.20 -17.71
CA LYS A 111 -6.85 8.87 -18.51
C LYS A 111 -5.56 9.38 -17.87
N SER A 112 -5.58 10.60 -17.35
CA SER A 112 -4.38 11.22 -16.76
C SER A 112 -3.98 10.53 -15.44
N VAL A 113 -4.95 10.19 -14.60
CA VAL A 113 -4.70 9.51 -13.33
C VAL A 113 -4.19 8.09 -13.56
N THR A 114 -4.74 7.35 -14.53
CA THR A 114 -4.27 6.00 -14.88
C THR A 114 -2.85 6.03 -15.44
N VAL A 115 -2.52 6.95 -16.35
CA VAL A 115 -1.15 7.09 -16.87
C VAL A 115 -0.16 7.36 -15.74
N ASN A 116 -0.53 8.22 -14.79
CA ASN A 116 0.32 8.48 -13.62
C ASN A 116 0.49 7.23 -12.76
N ALA A 117 -0.59 6.54 -12.43
CA ALA A 117 -0.59 5.31 -11.65
C ALA A 117 0.36 4.26 -12.26
N VAL A 118 0.26 4.00 -13.57
CA VAL A 118 1.16 3.08 -14.29
C VAL A 118 2.61 3.52 -14.17
N LYS A 119 2.92 4.82 -14.34
CA LYS A 119 4.27 5.34 -14.14
C LYS A 119 4.78 5.09 -12.72
N ARG A 120 3.93 5.26 -11.70
CA ARG A 120 4.30 5.03 -10.30
C ARG A 120 4.53 3.55 -10.00
N ILE A 121 3.69 2.66 -10.52
CA ILE A 121 3.91 1.21 -10.42
C ILE A 121 5.28 0.86 -10.98
N ASN A 122 5.57 1.27 -12.22
CA ASN A 122 6.83 0.92 -12.90
C ASN A 122 8.09 1.50 -12.25
N THR A 123 7.98 2.61 -11.51
CA THR A 123 9.15 3.31 -10.96
C THR A 123 9.33 3.13 -9.45
N LYS A 124 8.30 2.65 -8.73
CA LYS A 124 8.30 2.62 -7.26
C LYS A 124 7.92 1.29 -6.64
N ALA A 125 7.12 0.45 -7.30
CA ALA A 125 6.71 -0.83 -6.73
C ALA A 125 7.92 -1.75 -6.53
N ASP A 126 8.67 -2.05 -7.60
CA ASP A 126 9.80 -2.98 -7.53
C ASP A 126 10.90 -2.52 -6.53
N PRO A 127 11.33 -1.23 -6.51
CA PRO A 127 12.27 -0.77 -5.48
C PRO A 127 11.74 -0.88 -4.05
N TRP A 128 10.42 -0.75 -3.85
CA TRP A 128 9.81 -0.92 -2.53
C TRP A 128 9.84 -2.39 -2.11
N PHE A 129 9.42 -3.31 -2.99
CA PHE A 129 9.43 -4.75 -2.72
C PHE A 129 10.86 -5.27 -2.48
N ASN A 130 11.83 -4.89 -3.32
CA ASN A 130 13.23 -5.29 -3.18
C ASN A 130 13.85 -4.88 -1.84
N ARG A 131 13.35 -3.80 -1.24
CA ARG A 131 13.83 -3.31 0.05
C ARG A 131 13.16 -4.02 1.22
N HIS A 132 11.84 -4.13 1.18
CA HIS A 132 11.04 -4.63 2.31
C HIS A 132 10.91 -6.16 2.33
N SER A 133 11.35 -6.86 1.28
CA SER A 133 11.49 -8.32 1.29
C SER A 133 12.74 -8.79 2.04
N LYS A 134 13.69 -7.89 2.34
CA LYS A 134 14.94 -8.22 3.03
C LYS A 134 14.75 -8.18 4.54
N VAL A 135 14.93 -9.33 5.19
CA VAL A 135 14.75 -9.48 6.64
C VAL A 135 15.61 -8.49 7.44
N ASP A 136 16.90 -8.36 7.11
CA ASP A 136 17.81 -7.41 7.81
C ASP A 136 17.33 -5.95 7.74
N TYR A 137 16.83 -5.54 6.57
CA TYR A 137 16.31 -4.20 6.39
C TYR A 137 15.06 -3.99 7.25
N VAL A 138 14.14 -4.95 7.22
CA VAL A 138 12.88 -4.89 7.98
C VAL A 138 13.15 -4.92 9.47
N LEU A 139 14.01 -5.81 9.97
CA LEU A 139 14.41 -5.84 11.38
C LEU A 139 14.97 -4.49 11.84
N LYS A 140 15.90 -3.90 11.06
CA LYS A 140 16.45 -2.58 11.37
C LYS A 140 15.35 -1.51 11.40
N TYR A 141 14.42 -1.54 10.45
CA TYR A 141 13.31 -0.60 10.40
C TYR A 141 12.38 -0.76 11.62
N LEU A 142 11.96 -1.99 11.91
CA LEU A 142 11.11 -2.34 13.04
C LEU A 142 11.75 -2.04 14.40
N LYS A 143 13.08 -1.96 14.51
CA LYS A 143 13.73 -1.55 15.77
C LYS A 143 13.90 -0.04 15.92
N THR A 144 13.89 0.73 14.82
CA THR A 144 14.38 2.13 14.85
C THR A 144 13.41 3.18 14.32
N LYS A 145 12.36 2.81 13.59
CA LYS A 145 11.47 3.77 12.91
C LYS A 145 10.00 3.54 13.23
N PRO A 146 9.20 4.58 13.56
CA PRO A 146 7.76 4.41 13.69
C PRO A 146 7.12 4.01 12.35
N GLU A 147 5.87 3.54 12.42
CA GLU A 147 5.03 3.43 11.23
C GLU A 147 4.85 4.79 10.57
N GLN A 148 4.56 4.77 9.27
CA GLN A 148 4.22 5.97 8.53
C GLN A 148 2.78 5.91 8.06
N GLU A 149 2.13 7.07 8.07
CA GLU A 149 0.81 7.21 7.48
C GLU A 149 0.83 6.86 5.98
N PRO A 150 -0.20 6.18 5.44
CA PRO A 150 -0.22 5.76 4.03
C PRO A 150 0.03 6.91 3.04
N HIS A 151 -0.52 8.10 3.31
CA HIS A 151 -0.36 9.29 2.48
C HIS A 151 1.08 9.83 2.42
N LYS A 152 1.96 9.42 3.35
CA LYS A 152 3.40 9.75 3.37
C LYS A 152 4.23 8.75 2.56
N GLY A 153 3.66 7.62 2.15
CA GLY A 153 4.29 6.62 1.28
C GLY A 153 5.35 5.74 1.97
N GLY A 154 5.41 5.75 3.30
CA GLY A 154 6.24 4.83 4.07
C GLY A 154 5.51 3.54 4.45
N PRO A 155 6.24 2.57 5.05
CA PRO A 155 5.65 1.31 5.46
C PRO A 155 4.82 1.44 6.75
N PHE A 156 3.79 0.62 6.87
CA PHE A 156 2.85 0.53 8.00
C PHE A 156 2.32 -0.91 8.17
N GLY A 157 1.40 -1.16 9.09
CA GLY A 157 0.73 -2.46 9.30
C GLY A 157 1.39 -3.39 10.33
N PHE A 158 2.46 -2.97 10.98
CA PHE A 158 3.22 -3.73 11.98
C PHE A 158 3.10 -3.16 13.40
N GLY A 159 2.35 -2.09 13.60
CA GLY A 159 2.05 -1.48 14.90
C GLY A 159 3.08 -0.47 15.41
N SER A 160 2.68 0.25 16.46
CA SER A 160 3.50 1.24 17.14
C SER A 160 4.74 0.61 17.79
N ILE A 161 5.74 1.44 18.10
CA ILE A 161 6.95 1.01 18.81
C ILE A 161 6.53 0.32 20.12
N ASN A 162 7.09 -0.85 20.39
CA ASN A 162 6.79 -1.72 21.54
C ASN A 162 5.38 -2.34 21.58
N SER A 163 4.57 -2.19 20.53
CA SER A 163 3.30 -2.92 20.46
C SER A 163 3.54 -4.45 20.38
N PRO A 164 2.65 -5.27 20.96
CA PRO A 164 2.80 -6.73 20.94
C PRO A 164 2.93 -7.30 19.52
N ALA A 165 2.15 -6.79 18.56
CA ALA A 165 2.22 -7.21 17.16
C ALA A 165 3.62 -6.97 16.56
N ARG A 166 4.21 -5.81 16.83
CA ARG A 166 5.55 -5.46 16.38
C ARG A 166 6.63 -6.31 17.01
N LEU A 167 6.55 -6.53 18.32
CA LEU A 167 7.53 -7.34 19.06
C LEU A 167 7.49 -8.79 18.62
N ASN A 168 6.30 -9.35 18.39
CA ASN A 168 6.12 -10.69 17.85
C ASN A 168 6.76 -10.80 16.44
N LEU A 169 6.47 -9.85 15.54
CA LEU A 169 7.06 -9.85 14.21
C LEU A 169 8.60 -9.76 14.26
N ILE A 170 9.17 -8.94 15.15
CA ILE A 170 10.63 -8.87 15.35
C ILE A 170 11.17 -10.24 15.78
N GLN A 171 10.54 -10.89 16.77
CA GLN A 171 10.98 -12.19 17.27
C GLN A 171 10.92 -13.28 16.19
N GLN A 172 9.84 -13.32 15.41
CA GLN A 172 9.70 -14.27 14.30
C GLN A 172 10.77 -14.08 13.22
N LEU A 173 11.06 -12.81 12.86
CA LEU A 173 12.11 -12.49 11.89
C LEU A 173 13.52 -12.82 12.42
N GLU A 174 13.79 -12.59 13.71
CA GLU A 174 15.07 -12.95 14.32
C GLU A 174 15.30 -14.46 14.36
N ASN A 175 14.24 -15.24 14.63
CA ASN A 175 14.32 -16.70 14.62
C ASN A 175 14.57 -17.25 13.21
N LYS A 176 14.05 -16.60 12.16
CA LYS A 176 14.26 -17.01 10.77
C LYS A 176 15.70 -16.78 10.27
N CYS A 177 16.45 -15.88 10.91
CA CYS A 177 17.85 -15.58 10.56
C CYS A 177 18.89 -16.47 11.26
N ARG A 178 18.46 -17.34 12.18
CA ARG A 178 19.33 -18.29 12.90
C ARG A 178 19.34 -19.64 12.19
#